data_AF-A0A182E9R5-F1
#
_entry.id   AF-A0A182E9R5-F1
#
_cell.length_a   1.000
_cell.length_b   1.000
_cell.length_c   1.000
_cell.angle_alpha   90.00
_cell.angle_beta   90.00
_cell.angle_gamma   90.00
#
_symmetry.space_group_name_H-M   'P 1'
#
loop_
_entity.id
_entity.type
_entity.pdbx_description
1 polymer ?
#
loop_
_entity_poly.entity_id
_entity_poly.type
_entity_poly.pdbx_seq_one_letter_code
_entity_poly.pdbx_strand_id
1 'polypeptide(L)'
;MNAIEEQKTESEVLQSIFDGDQRFVVISDNKFQVKNDIKARLLAEAKRYVGMAVTFTLFEYIRENFEDLVKDQVEIYETGNCEMNDNGSEITREDEVQEITDGVKKMQMTKAQKRRMWNHAVAGKFVKFQVTGRNLLHYCPENMPLVLRVVSLNCWALPFSWPFGSSDRTLRIKKIGEALLQNEYDIVALEEIWKERDFLRLQETLKETYVYSYYFHSGFTGSGLCVFSRYPIVSTLMHRFTLNGFAHHIHRGDWFGGKGVGLVEIEIEQYRINFYAAHLHAEYDPNKDLYLPHRLAQAFELAQFVKHTSYSADALILAGDFNIEPDCLAYDLIMQNANLKDAWIQKPNSCDDCGATFGRFDNCYTPERFKNMKNYGKRLDYIMYKSGKSKIELKLCEIRMKQIHDQKSISYSDHAGVYAEFYISEWYDEITKNLSLIQPNLLKRVIEIQQEGITRVRRDRFIFLSLFIILVGLILSTFLIEQHVPGTVTATLILRFFLTLLIGFCLWHGFIGLTLEYKALKASKASVSMLLNE
;
A
#
# COMPACT_ATOMS: atom_id res chain seq x y z
N MET A 1 16.52 -28.40 22.93
CA MET A 1 17.91 -28.29 22.47
C MET A 1 18.62 -27.40 23.47
N ASN A 2 19.70 -27.88 24.10
CA ASN A 2 20.36 -27.19 25.20
C ASN A 2 21.21 -26.04 24.63
N ALA A 3 21.26 -24.87 25.25
CA ALA A 3 21.93 -23.68 24.69
C ALA A 3 23.42 -23.93 24.35
N ILE A 4 24.05 -24.87 25.05
CA ILE A 4 25.43 -25.33 24.81
C ILE A 4 25.56 -26.04 23.46
N GLU A 5 24.53 -26.77 23.04
CA GLU A 5 24.49 -27.57 21.81
C GLU A 5 24.29 -26.68 20.58
N GLU A 6 23.49 -25.61 20.72
CA GLU A 6 23.36 -24.55 19.70
C GLU A 6 24.67 -23.79 19.50
N GLN A 7 25.37 -23.44 20.59
CA GLN A 7 26.67 -22.76 20.50
C GLN A 7 27.75 -23.63 19.84
N LYS A 8 27.73 -24.94 20.09
CA LYS A 8 28.67 -25.88 19.44
C LYS A 8 28.38 -25.99 17.94
N THR A 9 27.11 -26.03 17.58
CA THR A 9 26.67 -26.06 16.17
C THR A 9 27.04 -24.77 15.44
N GLU A 10 26.88 -23.60 16.07
CA GLU A 10 27.31 -22.31 15.52
C GLU A 10 28.82 -22.23 15.32
N SER A 11 29.60 -22.76 16.27
CA SER A 11 31.06 -22.81 16.17
C SER A 11 31.52 -23.69 15.00
N GLU A 12 30.91 -24.85 14.79
CA GLU A 12 31.24 -25.77 13.69
C GLU A 12 30.88 -25.17 12.33
N VAL A 13 29.73 -24.48 12.24
CA VAL A 13 29.32 -23.76 11.03
C VAL A 13 30.31 -22.64 10.69
N LEU A 14 30.72 -21.85 11.68
CA LEU A 14 31.70 -20.79 11.48
C LEU A 14 33.05 -21.34 11.03
N GLN A 15 33.53 -22.42 11.65
CA GLN A 15 34.77 -23.09 11.26
C GLN A 15 34.73 -23.55 9.79
N SER A 16 33.63 -24.18 9.35
CA SER A 16 33.46 -24.63 7.96
C SER A 16 33.44 -23.48 6.93
N ILE A 17 32.98 -22.28 7.34
CA ILE A 17 32.96 -21.09 6.49
C ILE A 17 34.37 -20.52 6.34
N PHE A 18 35.17 -20.53 7.42
CA PHE A 18 36.56 -20.07 7.37
C PHE A 18 37.46 -21.01 6.59
N ASP A 19 37.23 -22.31 6.68
CA ASP A 19 38.06 -23.30 5.98
C ASP A 19 37.71 -23.42 4.48
N GLY A 20 36.51 -22.98 4.07
CA GLY A 20 36.00 -23.12 2.70
C GLY A 20 36.11 -21.90 1.77
N ASP A 21 36.56 -20.75 2.26
CA ASP A 21 36.70 -19.52 1.47
C ASP A 21 38.20 -19.22 1.23
N GLN A 22 38.59 -19.16 -0.04
CA GLN A 22 39.99 -18.97 -0.49
C GLN A 22 40.64 -17.70 0.07
N ARG A 23 39.85 -16.69 0.46
CA ARG A 23 40.33 -15.46 1.09
C ARG A 23 40.80 -15.65 2.53
N PHE A 24 40.57 -16.82 3.13
CA PHE A 24 40.98 -17.17 4.48
C PHE A 24 41.99 -18.33 4.52
N VAL A 25 42.44 -18.81 3.35
CA VAL A 25 43.51 -19.79 3.23
C VAL A 25 44.83 -19.15 3.68
N VAL A 26 45.57 -19.86 4.53
CA VAL A 26 46.87 -19.41 5.05
C VAL A 26 47.90 -19.52 3.91
N ILE A 27 48.36 -18.39 3.38
CA ILE A 27 49.30 -18.36 2.23
C ILE A 27 50.78 -18.35 2.68
N SER A 28 51.10 -17.98 3.94
CA SER A 28 52.40 -18.27 4.58
C SER A 28 52.44 -17.86 6.07
N ASP A 29 53.29 -18.52 6.85
CA ASP A 29 53.53 -18.28 8.28
C ASP A 29 54.43 -17.06 8.57
N ASN A 30 54.06 -15.88 8.04
CA ASN A 30 54.81 -14.66 8.30
C ASN A 30 53.97 -13.60 9.04
N LYS A 31 54.22 -13.54 10.36
CA LYS A 31 54.20 -12.40 11.31
C LYS A 31 53.03 -11.39 11.27
N PHE A 32 52.29 -11.41 12.39
CA PHE A 32 51.25 -10.47 12.87
C PHE A 32 49.99 -10.38 12.00
N GLN A 33 49.06 -11.31 12.27
CA GLN A 33 47.76 -11.34 11.62
C GLN A 33 46.79 -10.44 12.40
N VAL A 34 46.40 -9.32 11.79
CA VAL A 34 45.31 -8.44 12.20
C VAL A 34 44.09 -9.22 12.70
N LYS A 35 43.77 -10.33 12.02
CA LYS A 35 42.71 -11.29 12.38
C LYS A 35 42.81 -11.80 13.83
N ASN A 36 44.00 -12.15 14.30
CA ASN A 36 44.20 -12.67 15.65
C ASN A 36 44.10 -11.57 16.71
N ASP A 37 44.54 -10.35 16.41
CA ASP A 37 44.39 -9.20 17.31
C ASP A 37 42.91 -8.78 17.44
N ILE A 38 42.20 -8.69 16.31
CA ILE A 38 40.74 -8.42 16.30
C ILE A 38 40.00 -9.49 17.12
N LYS A 39 40.30 -10.77 16.87
CA LYS A 39 39.66 -11.87 17.60
C LYS A 39 39.96 -11.81 19.11
N ALA A 40 41.20 -11.51 19.49
CA ALA A 40 41.57 -11.40 20.90
C ALA A 40 40.83 -10.25 21.61
N ARG A 41 40.74 -9.07 20.98
CA ARG A 41 40.06 -7.89 21.52
C ARG A 41 38.56 -8.11 21.64
N LEU A 42 37.92 -8.71 20.63
CA LEU A 42 36.49 -9.01 20.68
C LEU A 42 36.15 -10.06 21.72
N LEU A 43 36.98 -11.08 21.89
CA LEU A 43 36.79 -12.08 22.95
C LEU A 43 36.98 -11.49 24.35
N ALA A 44 37.94 -10.57 24.52
CA ALA A 44 38.14 -9.87 25.79
C ALA A 44 36.93 -8.99 26.14
N GLU A 45 36.39 -8.28 25.15
CA GLU A 45 35.23 -7.42 25.33
C GLU A 45 33.95 -8.25 25.54
N ALA A 46 33.77 -9.35 24.80
CA ALA A 46 32.65 -10.28 24.98
C ALA A 46 32.60 -10.87 26.39
N LYS A 47 33.77 -11.20 26.98
CA LYS A 47 33.86 -11.71 28.36
C LYS A 47 33.32 -10.74 29.41
N ARG A 48 33.41 -9.42 29.17
CA ARG A 48 32.90 -8.40 30.10
C ARG A 48 31.38 -8.33 30.14
N TYR A 49 30.71 -8.75 29.06
CA TYR A 49 29.25 -8.70 28.94
C TYR A 49 28.55 -10.03 29.26
N VAL A 50 29.30 -11.08 29.63
CA VAL A 50 28.74 -12.37 30.03
C VAL A 50 27.85 -12.18 31.27
N GLY A 51 26.53 -12.37 31.10
CA GLY A 51 25.53 -12.24 32.17
C GLY A 51 24.74 -10.92 32.17
N MET A 52 24.98 -10.01 31.21
CA MET A 52 24.24 -8.74 31.09
C MET A 52 23.15 -8.82 29.99
N ALA A 53 22.02 -8.14 30.19
CA ALA A 53 20.82 -8.25 29.35
C ALA A 53 20.83 -7.40 28.05
N VAL A 54 22.00 -7.04 27.53
CA VAL A 54 22.11 -6.15 26.36
C VAL A 54 22.79 -6.86 25.20
N THR A 55 22.05 -7.09 24.12
CA THR A 55 22.48 -7.86 22.93
C THR A 55 23.18 -7.03 21.86
N PHE A 56 23.43 -5.73 22.08
CA PHE A 56 23.93 -4.81 21.05
C PHE A 56 25.30 -4.17 21.33
N THR A 57 26.16 -4.78 22.15
CA THR A 57 27.40 -4.12 22.61
C THR A 57 28.64 -4.41 21.77
N LEU A 58 28.78 -5.62 21.19
CA LEU A 58 29.99 -5.99 20.42
C LEU A 58 30.04 -5.35 19.03
N PHE A 59 28.89 -5.18 18.36
CA PHE A 59 28.83 -4.51 17.07
C PHE A 59 29.12 -3.01 17.19
N GLU A 60 28.67 -2.37 18.28
CA GLU A 60 29.03 -0.98 18.56
C GLU A 60 30.51 -0.84 18.89
N TYR A 61 31.08 -1.74 19.69
CA TYR A 61 32.52 -1.75 19.96
C TYR A 61 33.35 -1.88 18.67
N ILE A 62 32.98 -2.78 17.75
CA ILE A 62 33.64 -2.92 16.45
C ILE A 62 33.50 -1.62 15.64
N ARG A 63 32.31 -1.01 15.62
CA ARG A 63 32.04 0.22 14.87
C ARG A 63 32.90 1.38 15.38
N GLU A 64 33.03 1.53 16.69
CA GLU A 64 33.79 2.61 17.33
C GLU A 64 35.30 2.42 17.22
N ASN A 65 35.78 1.17 17.19
CA ASN A 65 37.21 0.85 17.15
C ASN A 65 37.67 0.33 15.78
N PHE A 66 36.86 0.48 14.73
CA PHE A 66 37.09 -0.17 13.44
C PHE A 66 38.44 0.19 12.83
N GLU A 67 38.78 1.49 12.80
CA GLU A 67 40.03 1.98 12.22
C GLU A 67 41.26 1.42 12.95
N ASP A 68 41.22 1.36 14.28
CA ASP A 68 42.28 0.77 15.10
C ASP A 68 42.39 -0.75 14.93
N LEU A 69 41.26 -1.43 14.70
CA LEU A 69 41.20 -2.86 14.51
C LEU A 69 41.81 -3.30 13.17
N VAL A 70 41.77 -2.46 12.14
CA VAL A 70 42.27 -2.81 10.79
C VAL A 70 43.53 -2.07 10.37
N LYS A 71 44.09 -1.22 11.23
CA LYS A 71 45.24 -0.34 10.90
C LYS A 71 46.47 -1.05 10.34
N ASP A 72 46.70 -2.31 10.71
CA ASP A 72 47.88 -3.09 10.31
C ASP A 72 47.57 -4.02 9.11
N GLN A 73 46.42 -3.85 8.44
CA GLN A 73 46.02 -4.66 7.29
C GLN A 73 46.75 -4.19 6.01
N VAL A 74 47.58 -5.05 5.44
CA VAL A 74 48.27 -4.79 4.17
C VAL A 74 47.34 -5.12 2.99
N GLU A 75 47.07 -4.14 2.12
CA GLU A 75 46.30 -4.35 0.89
C GLU A 75 47.15 -5.04 -0.19
N ILE A 76 46.72 -6.21 -0.66
CA ILE A 76 47.33 -6.90 -1.79
C ILE A 76 46.59 -6.48 -3.07
N TYR A 77 47.30 -5.85 -4.00
CA TYR A 77 46.79 -5.56 -5.34
C TYR A 77 47.15 -6.75 -6.27
N GLU A 78 46.17 -7.57 -6.65
CA GLU A 78 46.38 -8.62 -7.65
C GLU A 78 46.28 -8.06 -9.07
N THR A 79 47.42 -7.91 -9.73
CA THR A 79 47.56 -7.91 -11.19
C THR A 79 48.03 -9.29 -11.64
N GLY A 80 47.27 -10.00 -12.49
CA GLY A 80 47.75 -11.28 -13.03
C GLY A 80 46.80 -11.97 -13.99
N ASN A 81 47.14 -11.88 -15.28
CA ASN A 81 46.57 -12.50 -16.47
C ASN A 81 46.08 -13.95 -16.36
N CYS A 82 45.01 -14.25 -17.11
CA CYS A 82 44.64 -15.61 -17.51
C CYS A 82 45.64 -16.16 -18.55
N GLU A 83 46.30 -17.27 -18.23
CA GLU A 83 46.84 -18.17 -19.24
C GLU A 83 46.02 -19.47 -19.25
N MET A 84 45.52 -19.80 -20.44
CA MET A 84 44.98 -21.11 -20.78
C MET A 84 46.07 -22.15 -20.60
N ASN A 85 45.78 -23.27 -19.93
CA ASN A 85 46.42 -24.53 -20.28
C ASN A 85 45.45 -25.71 -20.09
N ASP A 86 45.35 -26.42 -21.20
CA ASP A 86 44.74 -27.72 -21.43
C ASP A 86 45.50 -28.80 -20.64
N ASN A 87 44.77 -29.73 -20.04
CA ASN A 87 45.18 -31.11 -19.79
C ASN A 87 44.05 -31.86 -19.06
N GLY A 88 43.48 -32.84 -19.74
CA GLY A 88 42.52 -33.78 -19.18
C GLY A 88 43.15 -34.84 -18.27
N SER A 89 42.35 -35.34 -17.35
CA SER A 89 42.39 -36.73 -16.90
C SER A 89 41.05 -37.12 -16.25
N GLU A 90 40.49 -38.22 -16.73
CA GLU A 90 39.44 -39.00 -16.07
C GLU A 90 39.90 -39.47 -14.69
N ILE A 91 38.95 -39.67 -13.75
CA ILE A 91 38.87 -40.86 -12.90
C ILE A 91 37.47 -40.95 -12.27
N THR A 92 37.13 -42.19 -11.95
CA THR A 92 35.87 -42.91 -11.80
C THR A 92 35.08 -42.70 -10.51
N ARG A 93 33.79 -43.07 -10.58
CA ARG A 93 32.88 -43.35 -9.47
C ARG A 93 33.36 -44.56 -8.66
N GLU A 94 33.08 -44.56 -7.35
CA GLU A 94 32.68 -45.75 -6.59
C GLU A 94 31.85 -45.33 -5.35
N ASP A 95 30.79 -46.12 -5.12
CA ASP A 95 29.77 -45.98 -4.08
C ASP A 95 30.24 -46.56 -2.73
N GLU A 96 29.71 -46.06 -1.61
CA GLU A 96 29.33 -46.91 -0.47
C GLU A 96 28.31 -46.23 0.47
N VAL A 97 27.57 -47.07 1.19
CA VAL A 97 26.15 -46.95 1.56
C VAL A 97 25.92 -46.87 3.08
N GLN A 98 24.90 -46.09 3.46
CA GLN A 98 24.04 -46.10 4.67
C GLN A 98 24.61 -46.10 6.09
N GLU A 99 24.09 -45.18 6.92
CA GLU A 99 23.20 -45.58 8.03
C GLU A 99 22.20 -44.47 8.41
N ILE A 100 20.94 -44.89 8.63
CA ILE A 100 19.77 -44.07 8.94
C ILE A 100 19.57 -44.06 10.45
N THR A 101 19.43 -42.87 11.05
CA THR A 101 18.60 -42.70 12.26
C THR A 101 17.81 -41.38 12.17
N ASP A 102 16.52 -41.48 12.43
CA ASP A 102 15.50 -40.44 12.30
C ASP A 102 15.66 -39.28 13.30
N GLY A 103 15.36 -38.05 12.86
CA GLY A 103 15.12 -36.93 13.77
C GLY A 103 15.15 -35.52 13.16
N VAL A 104 13.98 -35.01 12.76
CA VAL A 104 13.62 -33.58 12.60
C VAL A 104 14.39 -32.78 11.51
N LYS A 105 13.73 -32.55 10.37
CA LYS A 105 14.20 -31.61 9.33
C LYS A 105 14.19 -30.16 9.85
N LYS A 106 15.36 -29.63 10.26
CA LYS A 106 15.64 -28.18 10.27
C LYS A 106 15.85 -27.72 8.82
N MET A 107 15.09 -26.70 8.41
CA MET A 107 15.11 -26.11 7.08
C MET A 107 16.48 -25.42 6.84
N GLN A 108 17.39 -26.08 6.11
CA GLN A 108 18.67 -25.50 5.71
C GLN A 108 18.45 -24.43 4.63
N MET A 109 18.89 -23.21 4.89
CA MET A 109 18.87 -22.13 3.90
C MET A 109 19.91 -22.36 2.80
N THR A 110 19.51 -22.09 1.56
CA THR A 110 20.36 -22.19 0.37
C THR A 110 21.50 -21.14 0.39
N LYS A 111 22.60 -21.40 -0.32
CA LYS A 111 23.72 -20.44 -0.47
C LYS A 111 23.25 -19.05 -0.97
N ALA A 112 22.17 -19.00 -1.75
CA ALA A 112 21.55 -17.75 -2.21
C ALA A 112 20.88 -16.95 -1.08
N GLN A 113 20.20 -17.63 -0.14
CA GLN A 113 19.60 -16.99 1.03
C GLN A 113 20.66 -16.40 1.98
N LYS A 114 21.82 -17.06 2.10
CA LYS A 114 22.95 -16.55 2.90
C LYS A 114 23.60 -15.30 2.27
N ARG A 115 23.67 -15.22 0.93
CA ARG A 115 24.16 -14.02 0.21
C ARG A 115 23.23 -12.82 0.36
N ARG A 116 21.92 -13.04 0.46
CA ARG A 116 20.91 -11.96 0.65
C ARG A 116 21.03 -11.23 1.99
N MET A 117 21.38 -11.94 3.06
CA MET A 117 21.60 -11.31 4.37
C MET A 117 22.86 -10.41 4.40
N TRP A 118 23.90 -10.74 3.62
CA TRP A 118 25.13 -9.95 3.54
C TRP A 118 24.91 -8.61 2.81
N ASN A 119 24.18 -8.61 1.70
CA ASN A 119 23.91 -7.38 0.95
C ASN A 119 23.09 -6.36 1.74
N HIS A 120 22.30 -6.82 2.71
CA HIS A 120 21.50 -5.96 3.59
C HIS A 120 22.34 -5.20 4.64
N ALA A 121 23.61 -5.58 4.86
CA ALA A 121 24.50 -4.98 5.86
C ALA A 121 25.56 -4.02 5.28
N VAL A 122 25.80 -4.04 3.95
CA VAL A 122 26.87 -3.28 3.29
C VAL A 122 26.35 -2.01 2.59
N ALA A 123 25.04 -1.77 2.56
CA ALA A 123 24.43 -0.57 2.00
C ALA A 123 24.63 0.65 2.92
N GLY A 124 25.86 1.14 3.02
CA GLY A 124 26.20 2.28 3.85
C GLY A 124 27.68 2.64 3.83
N LYS A 125 28.29 2.83 2.65
CA LYS A 125 29.58 3.52 2.48
C LYS A 125 29.79 3.93 1.02
N PHE A 126 29.34 5.13 0.66
CA PHE A 126 29.89 5.85 -0.50
C PHE A 126 31.09 6.65 -0.01
N VAL A 127 32.30 6.22 -0.38
CA VAL A 127 33.53 7.00 -0.20
C VAL A 127 33.68 7.90 -1.44
N LYS A 128 33.70 9.22 -1.25
CA LYS A 128 34.06 10.19 -2.27
C LYS A 128 35.52 9.97 -2.67
N PHE A 129 35.76 9.49 -3.89
CA PHE A 129 37.06 9.65 -4.54
C PHE A 129 36.97 10.77 -5.56
N GLN A 130 37.73 11.84 -5.29
CA GLN A 130 38.00 12.91 -6.24
C GLN A 130 39.12 12.42 -7.17
N VAL A 131 38.76 11.93 -8.36
CA VAL A 131 39.75 11.48 -9.36
C VAL A 131 40.10 12.65 -10.27
N THR A 132 41.31 13.17 -10.08
CA THR A 132 42.01 13.98 -11.07
C THR A 132 42.61 13.08 -12.15
N GLY A 133 42.28 13.33 -13.42
CA GLY A 133 43.17 13.02 -14.55
C GLY A 133 42.85 11.77 -15.41
N ARG A 134 42.34 12.04 -16.61
CA ARG A 134 42.54 11.40 -17.93
C ARG A 134 42.51 9.84 -18.07
N ASN A 135 41.59 9.45 -18.95
CA ASN A 135 41.62 8.32 -19.92
C ASN A 135 41.41 6.90 -19.39
N LEU A 136 40.18 6.40 -19.54
CA LEU A 136 39.81 5.28 -20.44
C LEU A 136 38.33 4.96 -20.18
N LEU A 137 37.45 5.41 -21.08
CA LEU A 137 36.03 5.07 -21.05
C LEU A 137 35.88 3.60 -21.50
N HIS A 138 35.89 2.68 -20.54
CA HIS A 138 35.21 1.41 -20.72
C HIS A 138 33.70 1.71 -20.75
N TYR A 139 33.11 1.60 -21.94
CA TYR A 139 31.67 1.68 -22.15
C TYR A 139 31.04 0.48 -21.42
N CYS A 140 30.58 0.68 -20.18
CA CYS A 140 29.62 -0.24 -19.56
C CYS A 140 28.31 -0.13 -20.35
N PRO A 141 27.61 -1.26 -20.61
CA PRO A 141 26.28 -1.19 -21.21
C PRO A 141 25.42 -0.28 -20.32
N GLU A 142 24.73 0.68 -20.94
CA GLU A 142 23.84 1.62 -20.25
C GLU A 142 22.95 0.85 -19.25
N ASN A 143 22.94 1.28 -17.97
CA ASN A 143 21.97 0.79 -16.98
C ASN A 143 20.57 1.09 -17.52
N MET A 144 19.96 0.12 -18.21
CA MET A 144 18.60 0.28 -18.70
C MET A 144 17.66 0.50 -17.53
N PRO A 145 16.76 1.50 -17.61
CA PRO A 145 15.84 1.78 -16.53
C PRO A 145 14.88 0.60 -16.32
N LEU A 146 14.52 0.34 -15.08
CA LEU A 146 13.47 -0.61 -14.73
C LEU A 146 12.14 -0.10 -15.32
N VAL A 147 11.50 -0.91 -16.16
CA VAL A 147 10.16 -0.62 -16.70
C VAL A 147 9.13 -1.21 -15.75
N LEU A 148 8.19 -0.38 -15.29
CA LEU A 148 7.13 -0.78 -14.36
C LEU A 148 5.76 -0.40 -14.91
N ARG A 149 4.91 -1.42 -15.12
CA ARG A 149 3.58 -1.28 -15.73
C ARG A 149 2.51 -1.50 -14.67
N VAL A 150 1.71 -0.46 -14.43
CA VAL A 150 0.71 -0.41 -13.37
C VAL A 150 -0.68 -0.26 -13.95
N VAL A 151 -1.66 -0.99 -13.41
CA VAL A 151 -3.08 -0.76 -13.69
C VAL A 151 -3.90 -0.67 -12.41
N SER A 152 -4.93 0.17 -12.41
CA SER A 152 -5.97 0.23 -11.37
C SER A 152 -7.36 0.08 -11.99
N LEU A 153 -8.26 -0.64 -11.32
CA LEU A 153 -9.63 -0.85 -11.77
C LEU A 153 -10.59 -1.06 -10.59
N ASN A 154 -11.55 -0.14 -10.44
CA ASN A 154 -12.75 -0.41 -9.66
C ASN A 154 -13.58 -1.49 -10.37
N CYS A 155 -13.75 -2.64 -9.72
CA CYS A 155 -14.35 -3.83 -10.29
C CYS A 155 -15.87 -3.93 -10.08
N TRP A 156 -16.48 -3.02 -9.30
CA TRP A 156 -17.91 -3.01 -8.99
C TRP A 156 -18.46 -4.40 -8.60
N ALA A 157 -17.73 -5.12 -7.73
CA ALA A 157 -18.05 -6.50 -7.38
C ALA A 157 -18.98 -6.57 -6.16
N LEU A 158 -20.03 -5.74 -6.15
CA LEU A 158 -20.98 -5.65 -5.05
C LEU A 158 -21.56 -7.02 -4.68
N PRO A 159 -21.74 -7.32 -3.38
CA PRO A 159 -22.15 -8.65 -2.94
C PRO A 159 -23.59 -9.02 -3.30
N PHE A 160 -24.41 -8.01 -3.62
CA PHE A 160 -25.82 -8.10 -3.98
C PHE A 160 -26.03 -8.30 -5.49
N SER A 161 -27.15 -8.93 -5.87
CA SER A 161 -27.63 -9.00 -7.25
C SER A 161 -28.40 -7.72 -7.63
N TRP A 162 -28.77 -7.60 -8.91
CA TRP A 162 -29.64 -6.52 -9.40
C TRP A 162 -30.90 -6.38 -8.52
N PRO A 163 -31.34 -5.14 -8.17
CA PRO A 163 -30.89 -3.84 -8.67
C PRO A 163 -29.75 -3.17 -7.89
N PHE A 164 -29.23 -3.81 -6.84
CA PHE A 164 -28.22 -3.21 -5.95
C PHE A 164 -26.77 -3.58 -6.35
N GLY A 165 -26.60 -4.52 -7.27
CA GLY A 165 -25.31 -4.87 -7.88
C GLY A 165 -25.51 -5.44 -9.28
N SER A 166 -24.45 -6.01 -9.86
CA SER A 166 -24.49 -6.53 -11.23
C SER A 166 -24.98 -7.98 -11.29
N SER A 167 -25.91 -8.28 -12.21
CA SER A 167 -26.26 -9.65 -12.59
C SER A 167 -25.06 -10.43 -13.16
N ASP A 168 -24.10 -9.72 -13.75
CA ASP A 168 -22.96 -10.29 -14.46
C ASP A 168 -21.70 -10.42 -13.60
N ARG A 169 -21.76 -10.13 -12.29
CA ARG A 169 -20.58 -10.06 -11.41
C ARG A 169 -19.63 -11.25 -11.59
N THR A 170 -20.16 -12.47 -11.55
CA THR A 170 -19.35 -13.70 -11.65
C THR A 170 -18.64 -13.81 -13.02
N LEU A 171 -19.33 -13.42 -14.09
CA LEU A 171 -18.76 -13.37 -15.45
C LEU A 171 -17.67 -12.29 -15.51
N ARG A 172 -17.97 -11.07 -15.05
CA ARG A 172 -17.02 -9.96 -15.07
C ARG A 172 -15.75 -10.25 -14.29
N ILE A 173 -15.84 -10.79 -13.08
CA ILE A 173 -14.67 -11.18 -12.29
C ILE A 173 -13.80 -12.20 -13.03
N LYS A 174 -14.42 -13.21 -13.66
CA LYS A 174 -13.68 -14.18 -14.50
C LYS A 174 -12.97 -13.47 -15.66
N LYS A 175 -13.68 -12.58 -16.36
CA LYS A 175 -13.17 -11.85 -17.52
C LYS A 175 -12.07 -10.83 -17.16
N ILE A 176 -12.17 -10.19 -15.99
CA ILE A 176 -11.11 -9.35 -15.43
C ILE A 176 -9.85 -10.19 -15.25
N GLY A 177 -9.94 -11.37 -14.63
CA GLY A 177 -8.80 -12.29 -14.49
C GLY A 177 -8.17 -12.68 -15.83
N GLU A 178 -8.98 -13.05 -16.82
CA GLU A 178 -8.51 -13.36 -18.19
C GLU A 178 -7.79 -12.15 -18.83
N ALA A 179 -8.34 -10.94 -18.68
CA ALA A 179 -7.75 -9.72 -19.22
C ALA A 179 -6.41 -9.39 -18.54
N LEU A 180 -6.30 -9.55 -17.22
CA LEU A 180 -5.06 -9.28 -16.49
C LEU A 180 -3.93 -10.25 -16.85
N LEU A 181 -4.24 -11.47 -17.31
CA LEU A 181 -3.25 -12.42 -17.85
C LEU A 181 -2.82 -12.09 -19.28
N GLN A 182 -3.75 -11.59 -20.09
CA GLN A 182 -3.47 -11.20 -21.48
C GLN A 182 -2.65 -9.92 -21.58
N ASN A 183 -2.81 -9.03 -20.60
CA ASN A 183 -2.09 -7.76 -20.55
C ASN A 183 -0.85 -7.90 -19.67
N GLU A 184 0.28 -7.37 -20.13
CA GLU A 184 1.55 -7.47 -19.41
C GLU A 184 1.69 -6.43 -18.29
N TYR A 185 0.77 -6.41 -17.32
CA TYR A 185 0.90 -5.55 -16.15
C TYR A 185 1.81 -6.18 -15.11
N ASP A 186 2.56 -5.35 -14.39
CA ASP A 186 3.50 -5.80 -13.36
C ASP A 186 2.89 -5.68 -11.96
N ILE A 187 2.13 -4.60 -11.72
CA ILE A 187 1.37 -4.37 -10.47
C ILE A 187 -0.07 -3.97 -10.81
N VAL A 188 -1.02 -4.57 -10.12
CA VAL A 188 -2.47 -4.38 -10.32
C VAL A 188 -3.08 -3.96 -8.99
N ALA A 189 -3.77 -2.81 -8.95
CA ALA A 189 -4.69 -2.45 -7.88
C ALA A 189 -6.12 -2.74 -8.32
N LEU A 190 -6.90 -3.42 -7.48
CA LEU A 190 -8.34 -3.59 -7.72
C LEU A 190 -9.12 -3.05 -6.52
N GLU A 191 -10.14 -2.27 -6.83
CA GLU A 191 -11.11 -1.73 -5.88
C GLU A 191 -12.45 -2.45 -6.03
N GLU A 192 -13.30 -2.37 -5.00
CA GLU A 192 -14.61 -3.00 -4.94
C GLU A 192 -14.65 -4.53 -5.09
N ILE A 193 -13.57 -5.22 -4.75
CA ILE A 193 -13.59 -6.67 -4.53
C ILE A 193 -14.15 -6.96 -3.13
N TRP A 194 -15.47 -6.92 -2.97
CA TRP A 194 -16.10 -6.98 -1.64
C TRP A 194 -16.17 -8.37 -1.03
N LYS A 195 -16.23 -9.44 -1.83
CA LYS A 195 -16.27 -10.81 -1.32
C LYS A 195 -14.89 -11.45 -1.38
N GLU A 196 -14.44 -12.00 -0.27
CA GLU A 196 -13.19 -12.76 -0.17
C GLU A 196 -13.12 -13.90 -1.20
N ARG A 197 -14.23 -14.58 -1.48
CA ARG A 197 -14.29 -15.62 -2.52
C ARG A 197 -13.96 -15.10 -3.93
N ASP A 198 -14.30 -13.85 -4.24
CA ASP A 198 -14.03 -13.25 -5.55
C ASP A 198 -12.53 -12.89 -5.63
N PHE A 199 -11.92 -12.43 -4.53
CA PHE A 199 -10.47 -12.30 -4.40
C PHE A 199 -9.74 -13.64 -4.55
N LEU A 200 -10.14 -14.68 -3.81
CA LEU A 200 -9.50 -16.01 -3.89
C LEU A 200 -9.60 -16.61 -5.30
N ARG A 201 -10.70 -16.37 -6.02
CA ARG A 201 -10.85 -16.79 -7.41
C ARG A 201 -9.88 -16.06 -8.34
N LEU A 202 -9.70 -14.75 -8.16
CA LEU A 202 -8.71 -13.97 -8.91
C LEU A 202 -7.30 -14.45 -8.58
N GLN A 203 -6.98 -14.62 -7.30
CA GLN A 203 -5.70 -15.15 -6.84
C GLN A 203 -5.36 -16.49 -7.48
N GLU A 204 -6.28 -17.45 -7.46
CA GLU A 204 -6.05 -18.76 -8.09
C GLU A 204 -5.87 -18.65 -9.61
N THR A 205 -6.62 -17.76 -10.27
CA THR A 205 -6.52 -17.54 -11.73
C THR A 205 -5.19 -16.88 -12.09
N LEU A 206 -4.68 -15.98 -11.25
CA LEU A 206 -3.54 -15.11 -11.53
C LEU A 206 -2.21 -15.64 -11.00
N LYS A 207 -2.20 -16.70 -10.18
CA LYS A 207 -1.04 -17.17 -9.40
C LYS A 207 0.25 -17.42 -10.20
N GLU A 208 0.14 -17.85 -11.45
CA GLU A 208 1.30 -18.16 -12.30
C GLU A 208 2.00 -16.89 -12.81
N THR A 209 1.27 -15.79 -12.95
CA THR A 209 1.81 -14.50 -13.42
C THR A 209 2.04 -13.54 -12.27
N TYR A 210 1.05 -13.38 -11.40
CA TYR A 210 1.09 -12.53 -10.22
C TYR A 210 1.26 -13.41 -8.99
N VAL A 211 2.50 -13.82 -8.75
CA VAL A 211 2.89 -14.74 -7.66
C VAL A 211 2.56 -14.16 -6.29
N TYR A 212 2.52 -12.83 -6.17
CA TYR A 212 2.25 -12.13 -4.93
C TYR A 212 0.92 -11.42 -5.00
N SER A 213 0.11 -11.56 -3.95
CA SER A 213 -1.16 -10.88 -3.84
C SER A 213 -1.50 -10.58 -2.38
N TYR A 214 -2.23 -9.49 -2.16
CA TYR A 214 -2.64 -9.08 -0.83
C TYR A 214 -4.03 -8.47 -0.84
N TYR A 215 -4.89 -8.92 0.07
CA TYR A 215 -6.25 -8.40 0.27
C TYR A 215 -6.31 -7.63 1.59
N PHE A 216 -6.72 -6.37 1.55
CA PHE A 216 -6.74 -5.51 2.72
C PHE A 216 -8.04 -5.71 3.51
N HIS A 217 -8.04 -6.53 4.56
CA HIS A 217 -9.24 -6.69 5.39
C HIS A 217 -9.52 -5.43 6.24
N SER A 218 -10.76 -4.94 6.22
CA SER A 218 -11.19 -3.74 6.97
C SER A 218 -12.72 -3.66 7.05
N GLY A 219 -13.26 -2.95 8.04
CA GLY A 219 -14.69 -2.68 8.15
C GLY A 219 -15.56 -3.93 8.35
N PHE A 220 -16.87 -3.79 8.11
CA PHE A 220 -17.83 -4.90 8.23
C PHE A 220 -17.90 -5.71 6.93
N THR A 221 -17.96 -5.04 5.78
CA THR A 221 -18.07 -5.70 4.47
C THR A 221 -16.72 -5.93 3.77
N GLY A 222 -15.59 -5.53 4.37
CA GLY A 222 -14.27 -5.49 3.71
C GLY A 222 -13.88 -4.07 3.28
N SER A 223 -12.60 -3.87 2.91
CA SER A 223 -12.16 -2.62 2.26
C SER A 223 -12.52 -2.56 0.77
N GLY A 224 -12.66 -3.74 0.14
CA GLY A 224 -12.77 -3.87 -1.31
C GLY A 224 -11.43 -3.74 -2.05
N LEU A 225 -10.31 -3.56 -1.34
CA LEU A 225 -8.98 -3.31 -1.92
C LEU A 225 -8.14 -4.58 -1.96
N CYS A 226 -7.53 -4.85 -3.10
CA CYS A 226 -6.45 -5.81 -3.21
C CYS A 226 -5.39 -5.39 -4.23
N VAL A 227 -4.19 -5.95 -4.05
CA VAL A 227 -3.07 -5.77 -4.96
C VAL A 227 -2.59 -7.13 -5.44
N PHE A 228 -2.28 -7.22 -6.73
CA PHE A 228 -1.58 -8.34 -7.35
C PHE A 228 -0.25 -7.82 -7.92
N SER A 229 0.83 -8.57 -7.73
CA SER A 229 2.18 -8.18 -8.12
C SER A 229 2.93 -9.38 -8.68
N ARG A 230 3.66 -9.15 -9.78
CA ARG A 230 4.65 -10.11 -10.29
C ARG A 230 5.86 -10.21 -9.37
N TYR A 231 6.12 -9.17 -8.59
CA TYR A 231 7.30 -9.02 -7.75
C TYR A 231 6.99 -9.18 -6.25
N PRO A 232 7.97 -9.60 -5.43
CA PRO A 232 7.79 -9.83 -4.01
C PRO A 232 7.22 -8.63 -3.25
N ILE A 233 6.11 -8.87 -2.54
CA ILE A 233 5.60 -7.95 -1.52
C ILE A 233 6.34 -8.26 -0.22
N VAL A 234 7.13 -7.30 0.27
CA VAL A 234 8.02 -7.48 1.43
C VAL A 234 7.48 -6.85 2.72
N SER A 235 6.54 -5.91 2.60
CA SER A 235 5.87 -5.28 3.74
C SER A 235 4.46 -4.84 3.34
N THR A 236 3.54 -4.81 4.31
CA THR A 236 2.18 -4.33 4.11
C THR A 236 1.73 -3.44 5.27
N LEU A 237 0.90 -2.44 4.98
CA LEU A 237 0.31 -1.56 5.98
C LEU A 237 -1.07 -1.11 5.49
N MET A 238 -2.03 -0.90 6.37
CA MET A 238 -3.37 -0.41 6.02
C MET A 238 -3.76 0.74 6.94
N HIS A 239 -4.30 1.81 6.37
CA HIS A 239 -4.96 2.88 7.09
C HIS A 239 -6.45 2.93 6.71
N ARG A 240 -7.32 2.58 7.65
CA ARG A 240 -8.76 2.76 7.49
C ARG A 240 -9.11 4.22 7.79
N PHE A 241 -9.87 4.85 6.88
CA PHE A 241 -10.28 6.22 7.10
C PHE A 241 -11.27 6.35 8.27
N THR A 242 -11.18 7.48 8.96
CA THR A 242 -11.94 7.70 10.19
C THR A 242 -13.43 7.99 9.91
N LEU A 243 -13.74 8.64 8.78
CA LEU A 243 -15.09 9.04 8.40
C LEU A 243 -15.54 8.34 7.11
N ASN A 244 -16.45 7.36 7.23
CA ASN A 244 -16.98 6.58 6.10
C ASN A 244 -18.50 6.76 5.88
N GLY A 245 -19.10 7.85 6.37
CA GLY A 245 -20.51 8.16 6.12
C GLY A 245 -21.41 7.91 7.33
N PHE A 246 -22.68 7.53 7.10
CA PHE A 246 -23.67 7.35 8.16
C PHE A 246 -24.30 5.95 8.14
N ALA A 247 -24.32 5.29 9.31
CA ALA A 247 -24.89 3.95 9.46
C ALA A 247 -26.35 3.83 9.00
N HIS A 248 -27.14 4.89 9.18
CA HIS A 248 -28.56 4.90 8.85
C HIS A 248 -28.85 5.20 7.39
N HIS A 249 -27.85 5.64 6.61
CA HIS A 249 -27.97 5.73 5.16
C HIS A 249 -27.69 4.36 4.55
N ILE A 250 -28.54 3.38 4.84
CA ILE A 250 -28.34 1.97 4.45
C ILE A 250 -28.23 1.80 2.92
N HIS A 251 -28.86 2.71 2.17
CA HIS A 251 -28.77 2.78 0.70
C HIS A 251 -27.43 3.33 0.19
N ARG A 252 -26.52 3.77 1.08
CA ARG A 252 -25.18 4.30 0.78
C ARG A 252 -24.16 3.40 1.50
N GLY A 253 -23.58 2.47 0.76
CA GLY A 253 -22.83 1.34 1.30
C GLY A 253 -21.53 1.69 2.03
N ASP A 254 -20.99 2.91 1.86
CA ASP A 254 -19.67 3.32 2.35
C ASP A 254 -19.47 3.11 3.85
N TRP A 255 -20.52 3.32 4.67
CA TRP A 255 -20.38 3.21 6.13
C TRP A 255 -20.09 1.77 6.58
N PHE A 256 -20.66 0.80 5.88
CA PHE A 256 -20.40 -0.63 6.14
C PHE A 256 -19.05 -1.07 5.58
N GLY A 257 -18.57 -0.34 4.56
CA GLY A 257 -17.26 -0.49 3.97
C GLY A 257 -16.11 -0.04 4.89
N GLY A 258 -15.02 -0.77 4.82
CA GLY A 258 -13.74 -0.43 5.44
C GLY A 258 -12.86 0.46 4.55
N LYS A 259 -13.43 1.52 3.96
CA LYS A 259 -12.72 2.45 3.05
C LYS A 259 -11.41 2.95 3.68
N GLY A 260 -10.38 3.08 2.87
CA GLY A 260 -9.03 3.36 3.35
C GLY A 260 -7.99 3.34 2.24
N VAL A 261 -6.73 3.30 2.66
CA VAL A 261 -5.54 3.15 1.81
C VAL A 261 -4.69 2.00 2.33
N GLY A 262 -4.41 1.05 1.43
CA GLY A 262 -3.45 -0.03 1.65
C GLY A 262 -2.11 0.31 1.02
N LEU A 263 -1.02 0.04 1.72
CA LEU A 263 0.36 0.10 1.25
C LEU A 263 0.90 -1.32 1.14
N VAL A 264 1.52 -1.62 0.00
CA VAL A 264 2.48 -2.73 -0.13
C VAL A 264 3.85 -2.16 -0.52
N GLU A 265 4.90 -2.62 0.15
CA GLU A 265 6.27 -2.38 -0.26
C GLU A 265 6.70 -3.54 -1.15
N ILE A 266 7.13 -3.23 -2.38
CA ILE A 266 7.48 -4.21 -3.41
C ILE A 266 8.98 -4.10 -3.69
N GLU A 267 9.67 -5.24 -3.68
CA GLU A 267 11.10 -5.32 -3.98
C GLU A 267 11.30 -5.77 -5.43
N ILE A 268 11.91 -4.91 -6.25
CA ILE A 268 12.19 -5.15 -7.66
C ILE A 268 13.66 -4.85 -7.92
N GLU A 269 14.46 -5.89 -8.17
CA GLU A 269 15.90 -5.75 -8.32
C GLU A 269 16.53 -5.02 -7.12
N GLN A 270 17.13 -3.84 -7.31
CA GLN A 270 17.68 -2.99 -6.25
C GLN A 270 16.67 -1.99 -5.65
N TYR A 271 15.46 -1.89 -6.19
CA TYR A 271 14.50 -0.85 -5.83
C TYR A 271 13.43 -1.34 -4.85
N ARG A 272 13.12 -0.51 -3.86
CA ARG A 272 11.98 -0.60 -2.94
C ARG A 272 10.88 0.36 -3.38
N ILE A 273 9.81 -0.18 -3.97
CA ILE A 273 8.69 0.58 -4.49
C ILE A 273 7.54 0.56 -3.49
N ASN A 274 7.11 1.73 -3.02
CA ASN A 274 5.89 1.84 -2.23
C ASN A 274 4.69 1.97 -3.17
N PHE A 275 3.84 0.96 -3.18
CA PHE A 275 2.61 0.93 -3.97
C PHE A 275 1.40 1.06 -3.06
N TYR A 276 0.57 2.07 -3.31
CA TYR A 276 -0.63 2.35 -2.53
C TYR A 276 -1.88 2.09 -3.36
N ALA A 277 -2.83 1.34 -2.80
CA ALA A 277 -4.18 1.18 -3.34
C ALA A 277 -5.17 1.89 -2.42
N ALA A 278 -5.99 2.80 -2.95
CA ALA A 278 -6.94 3.56 -2.14
C ALA A 278 -8.35 3.57 -2.74
N HIS A 279 -9.35 3.56 -1.87
CA HIS A 279 -10.74 3.76 -2.27
C HIS A 279 -11.43 4.70 -1.28
N LEU A 280 -11.80 5.88 -1.76
CA LEU A 280 -12.42 6.94 -0.95
C LEU A 280 -13.96 6.83 -1.00
N HIS A 281 -14.62 7.67 -0.19
CA HIS A 281 -16.06 7.71 -0.06
C HIS A 281 -16.70 8.28 -1.33
N ALA A 282 -17.81 7.69 -1.78
CA ALA A 282 -18.51 8.13 -2.98
C ALA A 282 -19.19 9.51 -2.84
N GLU A 283 -19.27 10.26 -3.95
CA GLU A 283 -20.16 11.41 -4.09
C GLU A 283 -21.53 10.94 -4.61
N TYR A 284 -22.56 11.14 -3.78
CA TYR A 284 -23.91 10.67 -4.08
C TYR A 284 -24.83 11.75 -4.67
N ASP A 285 -24.53 13.02 -4.43
CA ASP A 285 -25.32 14.16 -4.91
C ASP A 285 -24.42 15.40 -5.05
N PRO A 286 -24.05 15.80 -6.29
CA PRO A 286 -23.20 16.97 -6.53
C PRO A 286 -23.83 18.29 -6.09
N ASN A 287 -25.17 18.40 -6.08
CA ASN A 287 -25.86 19.65 -5.73
C ASN A 287 -26.01 19.82 -4.21
N LYS A 288 -26.02 18.71 -3.47
CA LYS A 288 -26.17 18.69 -2.02
C LYS A 288 -25.30 17.63 -1.39
N ASP A 289 -24.01 17.92 -1.37
CA ASP A 289 -23.03 16.96 -0.89
C ASP A 289 -22.86 17.01 0.64
N LEU A 290 -23.69 16.23 1.32
CA LEU A 290 -23.61 16.01 2.77
C LEU A 290 -22.26 15.42 3.21
N TYR A 291 -21.54 14.75 2.30
CA TYR A 291 -20.33 13.98 2.60
C TYR A 291 -19.04 14.73 2.28
N LEU A 292 -19.12 15.97 1.79
CA LEU A 292 -17.93 16.77 1.48
C LEU A 292 -16.94 16.85 2.66
N PRO A 293 -17.39 17.12 3.91
CA PRO A 293 -16.47 17.15 5.06
C PRO A 293 -15.82 15.78 5.32
N HIS A 294 -16.52 14.68 5.03
CA HIS A 294 -15.97 13.33 5.17
C HIS A 294 -14.91 13.08 4.08
N ARG A 295 -15.23 13.37 2.81
CA ARG A 295 -14.27 13.19 1.70
C ARG A 295 -13.01 14.05 1.88
N LEU A 296 -13.14 15.28 2.38
CA LEU A 296 -11.97 16.12 2.70
C LEU A 296 -11.13 15.55 3.85
N ALA A 297 -11.77 15.00 4.89
CA ALA A 297 -11.03 14.33 5.96
C ALA A 297 -10.29 13.09 5.44
N GLN A 298 -10.95 12.26 4.61
CA GLN A 298 -10.32 11.10 3.98
C GLN A 298 -9.17 11.48 3.06
N ALA A 299 -9.35 12.50 2.21
CA ALA A 299 -8.33 13.03 1.31
C ALA A 299 -7.10 13.52 2.10
N PHE A 300 -7.34 14.21 3.22
CA PHE A 300 -6.26 14.63 4.12
C PHE A 300 -5.54 13.44 4.78
N GLU A 301 -6.29 12.47 5.30
CA GLU A 301 -5.75 11.24 5.89
C GLU A 301 -4.91 10.45 4.87
N LEU A 302 -5.41 10.27 3.64
CA LEU A 302 -4.68 9.65 2.53
C LEU A 302 -3.36 10.38 2.27
N ALA A 303 -3.41 11.70 2.11
CA ALA A 303 -2.23 12.49 1.79
C ALA A 303 -1.17 12.43 2.90
N GLN A 304 -1.58 12.52 4.16
CA GLN A 304 -0.69 12.37 5.31
C GLN A 304 -0.09 10.96 5.36
N PHE A 305 -0.91 9.92 5.16
CA PHE A 305 -0.45 8.54 5.19
C PHE A 305 0.62 8.30 4.13
N VAL A 306 0.37 8.69 2.87
CA VAL A 306 1.34 8.56 1.77
C VAL A 306 2.61 9.35 2.08
N LYS A 307 2.48 10.61 2.48
CA LYS A 307 3.62 11.49 2.81
C LYS A 307 4.55 10.88 3.86
N HIS A 308 3.99 10.38 4.96
CA HIS A 308 4.79 9.88 6.09
C HIS A 308 5.36 8.48 5.88
N THR A 309 4.71 7.66 5.04
CA THR A 309 5.18 6.30 4.76
C THR A 309 6.12 6.23 3.57
N SER A 310 6.22 7.27 2.74
CA SER A 310 7.03 7.24 1.51
C SER A 310 8.51 7.64 1.68
N TYR A 311 8.95 8.10 2.85
CA TYR A 311 10.29 8.70 3.02
C TYR A 311 11.46 7.75 2.71
N SER A 312 11.27 6.43 2.90
CA SER A 312 12.31 5.42 2.68
C SER A 312 12.30 4.80 1.28
N ALA A 313 11.27 5.06 0.49
CA ALA A 313 11.06 4.41 -0.80
C ALA A 313 11.98 4.94 -1.90
N ASP A 314 12.30 4.10 -2.87
CA ASP A 314 13.01 4.51 -4.08
C ASP A 314 12.08 5.24 -5.04
N ALA A 315 10.86 4.73 -5.21
CA ALA A 315 9.77 5.46 -5.84
C ALA A 315 8.44 5.09 -5.18
N LEU A 316 7.44 5.95 -5.37
CA LEU A 316 6.09 5.68 -4.91
C LEU A 316 5.06 5.86 -6.02
N ILE A 317 4.06 4.99 -5.99
CA ILE A 317 2.91 4.99 -6.89
C ILE A 317 1.67 4.80 -6.04
N LEU A 318 0.71 5.72 -6.15
CA LEU A 318 -0.59 5.66 -5.52
C LEU A 318 -1.64 5.49 -6.61
N ALA A 319 -2.48 4.47 -6.49
CA ALA A 319 -3.52 4.18 -7.45
C ALA A 319 -4.88 3.90 -6.78
N GLY A 320 -5.96 4.16 -7.50
CA GLY A 320 -7.30 3.72 -7.11
C GLY A 320 -8.42 4.69 -7.45
N ASP A 321 -9.63 4.31 -7.03
CA ASP A 321 -10.85 5.10 -7.15
C ASP A 321 -10.96 6.10 -5.99
N PHE A 322 -10.72 7.37 -6.28
CA PHE A 322 -10.77 8.42 -5.26
C PHE A 322 -12.15 9.03 -5.12
N ASN A 323 -13.13 8.66 -5.97
CA ASN A 323 -14.45 9.26 -5.97
C ASN A 323 -14.43 10.80 -5.97
N ILE A 324 -13.42 11.37 -6.63
CA ILE A 324 -13.05 12.78 -6.60
C ILE A 324 -12.78 13.21 -8.04
N GLU A 325 -13.36 14.33 -8.48
CA GLU A 325 -13.07 14.94 -9.77
C GLU A 325 -11.84 15.86 -9.71
N PRO A 326 -11.11 16.06 -10.83
CA PRO A 326 -9.82 16.76 -10.83
C PRO A 326 -9.86 18.24 -10.43
N ASP A 327 -11.02 18.87 -10.51
CA ASP A 327 -11.26 20.29 -10.24
C ASP A 327 -11.72 20.56 -8.80
N CYS A 328 -11.85 19.52 -7.96
CA CYS A 328 -12.34 19.67 -6.61
C CYS A 328 -11.21 19.85 -5.57
N LEU A 329 -11.58 20.47 -4.44
CA LEU A 329 -10.68 20.78 -3.33
C LEU A 329 -9.92 19.55 -2.77
N ALA A 330 -10.57 18.38 -2.79
CA ALA A 330 -9.98 17.15 -2.27
C ALA A 330 -8.83 16.64 -3.16
N TYR A 331 -8.92 16.82 -4.48
CA TYR A 331 -7.86 16.47 -5.42
C TYR A 331 -6.61 17.32 -5.15
N ASP A 332 -6.76 18.64 -5.06
CA ASP A 332 -5.66 19.55 -4.76
C ASP A 332 -5.02 19.24 -3.40
N LEU A 333 -5.83 18.90 -2.40
CA LEU A 333 -5.34 18.54 -1.07
C LEU A 333 -4.45 17.30 -1.09
N ILE A 334 -4.85 16.26 -1.82
CA ILE A 334 -4.05 15.03 -1.99
C ILE A 334 -2.74 15.35 -2.70
N MET A 335 -2.84 16.01 -3.86
CA MET A 335 -1.71 16.33 -4.71
C MET A 335 -0.67 17.19 -4.00
N GLN A 336 -1.10 18.30 -3.38
CA GLN A 336 -0.18 19.26 -2.75
C GLN A 336 0.39 18.75 -1.43
N ASN A 337 -0.41 18.10 -0.57
CA ASN A 337 0.09 17.67 0.74
C ASN A 337 1.06 16.47 0.64
N ALA A 338 0.81 15.54 -0.28
CA ALA A 338 1.72 14.41 -0.53
C ALA A 338 2.82 14.72 -1.57
N ASN A 339 2.73 15.87 -2.26
CA ASN A 339 3.61 16.29 -3.35
C ASN A 339 3.67 15.26 -4.49
N LEU A 340 2.49 14.90 -5.00
CA LEU A 340 2.30 13.90 -6.04
C LEU A 340 2.19 14.52 -7.42
N LYS A 341 2.46 13.71 -8.44
CA LYS A 341 2.20 14.00 -9.86
C LYS A 341 1.07 13.10 -10.35
N ASP A 342 0.11 13.65 -11.10
CA ASP A 342 -1.00 12.91 -11.69
C ASP A 342 -0.58 12.38 -13.06
N ALA A 343 -0.57 11.06 -13.23
CA ALA A 343 -0.10 10.42 -14.45
C ALA A 343 -0.90 10.86 -15.68
N TRP A 344 -2.21 11.04 -15.55
CA TRP A 344 -3.05 11.43 -16.68
C TRP A 344 -2.72 12.84 -17.19
N ILE A 345 -2.37 13.75 -16.27
CA ILE A 345 -1.99 15.13 -16.61
C ILE A 345 -0.55 15.21 -17.12
N GLN A 346 0.35 14.39 -16.59
CA GLN A 346 1.78 14.40 -16.93
C GLN A 346 2.14 13.53 -18.14
N LYS A 347 1.19 12.81 -18.71
CA LYS A 347 1.46 11.81 -19.76
C LYS A 347 2.12 12.44 -21.00
N PRO A 348 3.17 11.80 -21.55
CA PRO A 348 3.82 12.31 -22.76
C PRO A 348 3.10 11.87 -24.04
N ASN A 349 2.29 10.81 -23.97
CA ASN A 349 1.51 10.32 -25.11
C ASN A 349 0.30 11.21 -25.38
N SER A 350 -0.01 11.41 -26.65
CA SER A 350 -1.29 11.97 -27.08
C SER A 350 -2.36 10.88 -27.03
N CYS A 351 -3.56 11.21 -26.56
CA CYS A 351 -4.73 10.33 -26.67
C CYS A 351 -6.00 11.15 -26.89
N ASP A 352 -6.92 10.62 -27.69
CA ASP A 352 -8.22 11.24 -27.96
C ASP A 352 -9.24 11.02 -26.83
N ASP A 353 -8.87 10.28 -25.78
CA ASP A 353 -9.75 10.05 -24.63
C ASP A 353 -9.65 11.23 -23.64
N CYS A 354 -10.78 11.59 -23.03
CA CYS A 354 -10.86 12.65 -22.02
C CYS A 354 -10.37 12.22 -20.63
N GLY A 355 -10.18 10.90 -20.42
CA GLY A 355 -9.74 10.34 -19.15
C GLY A 355 -10.87 10.04 -18.18
N ALA A 356 -12.13 10.19 -18.60
CA ALA A 356 -13.26 9.76 -17.80
C ALA A 356 -13.19 8.24 -17.58
N THR A 357 -13.44 7.82 -16.35
CA THR A 357 -13.43 6.42 -15.94
C THR A 357 -14.82 5.93 -15.58
N PHE A 358 -15.70 6.82 -15.12
CA PHE A 358 -17.08 6.49 -14.72
C PHE A 358 -18.12 7.23 -15.57
N GLY A 359 -19.29 6.62 -15.74
CA GLY A 359 -20.43 7.23 -16.44
C GLY A 359 -20.18 7.49 -17.93
N ARG A 360 -19.26 6.73 -18.53
CA ARG A 360 -18.87 6.88 -19.94
C ARG A 360 -19.99 6.43 -20.88
N PHE A 361 -20.10 7.07 -22.03
CA PHE A 361 -21.09 6.73 -23.06
C PHE A 361 -20.89 5.31 -23.64
N ASP A 362 -19.63 4.85 -23.71
CA ASP A 362 -19.24 3.53 -24.22
C ASP A 362 -19.35 2.41 -23.18
N ASN A 363 -19.75 2.73 -21.94
CA ASN A 363 -19.96 1.75 -20.88
C ASN A 363 -21.43 1.26 -20.87
N CYS A 364 -21.61 -0.06 -20.89
CA CYS A 364 -22.95 -0.66 -20.95
C CYS A 364 -23.76 -0.50 -19.66
N TYR A 365 -23.10 -0.24 -18.52
CA TYR A 365 -23.74 -0.03 -17.22
C TYR A 365 -24.12 1.43 -16.96
N THR A 366 -23.68 2.36 -17.81
CA THR A 366 -24.12 3.75 -17.75
C THR A 366 -25.61 3.84 -18.11
N PRO A 367 -26.49 4.36 -17.22
CA PRO A 367 -27.90 4.52 -17.53
C PRO A 367 -28.13 5.42 -18.75
N GLU A 368 -29.10 5.06 -19.60
CA GLU A 368 -29.33 5.75 -20.89
C GLU A 368 -29.60 7.25 -20.73
N ARG A 369 -30.29 7.65 -19.66
CA ARG A 369 -30.53 9.06 -19.32
C ARG A 369 -29.26 9.90 -19.14
N PHE A 370 -28.14 9.27 -18.82
CA PHE A 370 -26.84 9.92 -18.64
C PHE A 370 -25.96 9.87 -19.90
N LYS A 371 -26.31 9.04 -20.88
CA LYS A 371 -25.65 8.98 -22.20
C LYS A 371 -26.14 10.12 -23.11
N ASN A 372 -25.81 11.35 -22.76
CA ASN A 372 -25.95 12.48 -23.67
C ASN A 372 -24.60 12.72 -24.35
N MET A 373 -24.56 13.02 -25.66
CA MET A 373 -23.32 13.30 -26.40
C MET A 373 -22.49 14.47 -25.82
N LYS A 374 -23.07 15.28 -24.91
CA LYS A 374 -22.35 16.34 -24.18
C LYS A 374 -21.69 15.89 -22.88
N ASN A 375 -22.01 14.71 -22.36
CA ASN A 375 -21.46 14.22 -21.10
C ASN A 375 -20.41 13.15 -21.38
N TYR A 376 -19.15 13.50 -21.19
CA TYR A 376 -18.01 12.60 -21.43
C TYR A 376 -17.76 11.63 -20.27
N GLY A 377 -18.50 11.76 -19.16
CA GLY A 377 -18.29 11.01 -17.92
C GLY A 377 -17.41 11.75 -16.92
N LYS A 378 -17.09 11.09 -15.81
CA LYS A 378 -16.26 11.63 -14.72
C LYS A 378 -14.92 10.90 -14.64
N ARG A 379 -13.84 11.62 -14.32
CA ARG A 379 -12.54 11.02 -13.99
C ARG A 379 -12.45 10.87 -12.48
N LEU A 380 -12.57 9.63 -12.00
CA LEU A 380 -12.61 9.30 -10.57
C LEU A 380 -11.45 8.41 -10.13
N ASP A 381 -10.84 7.69 -11.07
CA ASP A 381 -9.75 6.77 -10.83
C ASP A 381 -8.43 7.40 -11.27
N TYR A 382 -7.38 7.20 -10.47
CA TYR A 382 -6.11 7.88 -10.66
C TYR A 382 -4.93 6.91 -10.52
N ILE A 383 -3.86 7.21 -11.25
CA ILE A 383 -2.51 6.77 -10.90
C ILE A 383 -1.70 8.05 -10.66
N MET A 384 -1.18 8.19 -9.44
CA MET A 384 -0.34 9.28 -9.00
C MET A 384 1.03 8.74 -8.60
N TYR A 385 2.08 9.53 -8.77
CA TYR A 385 3.45 9.07 -8.54
C TYR A 385 4.36 10.18 -8.05
N LYS A 386 5.48 9.80 -7.43
CA LYS A 386 6.52 10.72 -6.97
C LYS A 386 7.86 10.00 -6.84
N SER A 387 8.94 10.73 -7.12
CA SER A 387 10.31 10.26 -6.92
C SER A 387 10.65 10.20 -5.44
N GLY A 388 11.23 9.08 -5.03
CA GLY A 388 11.85 8.91 -3.72
C GLY A 388 13.36 9.10 -3.86
N LYS A 389 14.12 8.08 -3.47
CA LYS A 389 15.58 8.03 -3.69
C LYS A 389 15.97 7.79 -5.16
N SER A 390 15.06 7.26 -5.96
CA SER A 390 15.26 6.98 -7.38
C SER A 390 14.35 7.85 -8.24
N LYS A 391 14.77 8.09 -9.49
CA LYS A 391 13.95 8.82 -10.45
C LYS A 391 12.83 7.91 -10.92
N ILE A 392 11.63 8.46 -11.00
CA ILE A 392 10.49 7.82 -11.66
C ILE A 392 10.00 8.74 -12.77
N GLU A 393 9.95 8.22 -13.98
CA GLU A 393 9.55 8.94 -15.17
C GLU A 393 8.38 8.24 -15.84
N LEU A 394 7.28 8.97 -16.02
CA LEU A 394 6.09 8.47 -16.70
C LEU A 394 6.34 8.41 -18.21
N LYS A 395 6.08 7.26 -18.82
CA LYS A 395 6.23 7.04 -20.26
C LYS A 395 4.91 6.93 -21.00
N LEU A 396 3.87 6.43 -20.33
CA LEU A 396 2.58 6.21 -20.94
C LEU A 396 1.49 6.29 -19.87
N CYS A 397 0.36 6.93 -20.19
CA CYS A 397 -0.86 6.80 -19.39
C CYS A 397 -2.08 6.72 -20.30
N GLU A 398 -2.96 5.74 -20.06
CA GLU A 398 -4.10 5.44 -20.92
C GLU A 398 -5.28 4.88 -20.13
N ILE A 399 -6.49 5.04 -20.68
CA ILE A 399 -7.69 4.33 -20.21
C ILE A 399 -7.73 2.94 -20.84
N ARG A 400 -7.81 1.90 -20.01
CA ARG A 400 -7.87 0.49 -20.40
C ARG A 400 -9.08 -0.21 -19.78
N MET A 401 -9.22 -1.51 -20.06
CA MET A 401 -10.26 -2.38 -19.46
C MET A 401 -11.69 -1.82 -19.59
N LYS A 402 -12.04 -1.24 -20.75
CA LYS A 402 -13.37 -0.66 -21.00
C LYS A 402 -14.45 -1.71 -21.26
N GLN A 403 -14.19 -2.63 -22.19
CA GLN A 403 -15.14 -3.64 -22.66
C GLN A 403 -14.47 -4.99 -22.80
N ILE A 404 -15.22 -6.07 -22.50
CA ILE A 404 -14.74 -7.44 -22.56
C ILE A 404 -14.38 -7.79 -24.00
N HIS A 405 -13.12 -8.16 -24.26
CA HIS A 405 -12.58 -8.32 -25.62
C HIS A 405 -13.40 -9.27 -26.50
N ASP A 406 -13.84 -10.40 -25.96
CA ASP A 406 -14.64 -11.41 -26.67
C ASP A 406 -16.17 -11.19 -26.55
N GLN A 407 -16.61 -10.24 -25.72
CA GLN A 407 -18.01 -9.88 -25.51
C GLN A 407 -18.17 -8.36 -25.42
N LYS A 408 -17.92 -7.67 -26.54
CA LYS A 408 -17.88 -6.19 -26.59
C LYS A 408 -19.17 -5.49 -26.13
N SER A 409 -20.29 -6.21 -26.03
CA SER A 409 -21.55 -5.69 -25.47
C SER A 409 -21.52 -5.49 -23.95
N ILE A 410 -20.50 -6.02 -23.25
CA ILE A 410 -20.39 -5.98 -21.79
C ILE A 410 -19.09 -5.30 -21.39
N SER A 411 -19.18 -4.36 -20.45
CA SER A 411 -18.05 -3.68 -19.82
C SER A 411 -17.43 -4.53 -18.70
N TYR A 412 -16.12 -4.43 -18.47
CA TYR A 412 -15.47 -5.16 -17.36
C TYR A 412 -16.00 -4.69 -16.00
N SER A 413 -16.32 -3.40 -15.89
CA SER A 413 -16.92 -2.76 -14.74
C SER A 413 -17.75 -1.55 -15.19
N ASP A 414 -18.50 -0.91 -14.29
CA ASP A 414 -19.08 0.43 -14.54
C ASP A 414 -18.01 1.55 -14.53
N HIS A 415 -16.80 1.21 -14.07
CA HIS A 415 -15.57 1.98 -14.27
C HIS A 415 -14.71 1.41 -15.42
N ALA A 416 -13.93 2.27 -16.06
CA ALA A 416 -12.81 1.90 -16.92
C ALA A 416 -11.50 1.96 -16.12
N GLY A 417 -10.57 1.05 -16.43
CA GLY A 417 -9.28 0.99 -15.75
C GLY A 417 -8.33 2.10 -16.20
N VAL A 418 -7.41 2.48 -15.32
CA VAL A 418 -6.34 3.44 -15.61
C VAL A 418 -5.02 2.69 -15.63
N TYR A 419 -4.23 2.90 -16.68
CA TYR A 419 -2.94 2.27 -16.88
C TYR A 419 -1.83 3.33 -16.95
N ALA A 420 -0.67 3.01 -16.39
CA ALA A 420 0.54 3.80 -16.52
C ALA A 420 1.79 2.93 -16.66
N GLU A 421 2.74 3.40 -17.47
CA GLU A 421 4.08 2.83 -17.60
C GLU A 421 5.12 3.82 -17.08
N PHE A 422 6.03 3.34 -16.24
CA PHE A 422 7.07 4.12 -15.61
C PHE A 422 8.46 3.56 -15.91
N TYR A 423 9.44 4.43 -16.07
CA TYR A 423 10.86 4.09 -16.01
C TYR A 423 11.41 4.51 -14.66
N ILE A 424 12.10 3.60 -14.00
CA ILE A 424 12.76 3.81 -12.72
C ILE A 424 14.26 3.66 -12.92
N SER A 425 15.01 4.67 -12.51
CA SER A 425 16.47 4.69 -12.64
C SER A 425 17.11 5.27 -11.39
N GLU A 426 18.37 4.89 -11.16
CA GLU A 426 19.21 5.54 -10.15
C GLU A 426 19.20 7.06 -10.36
N TRP A 427 19.21 7.78 -9.24
CA TRP A 427 19.22 9.23 -9.20
C TRP A 427 20.42 9.68 -8.40
N TYR A 428 21.44 10.20 -9.08
CA TYR A 428 22.59 10.83 -8.44
C TYR A 428 22.31 12.32 -8.28
N ASP A 429 21.94 12.71 -7.06
CA ASP A 429 21.88 14.08 -6.55
C ASP A 429 21.25 15.14 -7.47
N GLU A 430 19.94 15.25 -7.35
CA GLU A 430 19.33 16.56 -7.15
C GLU A 430 18.60 16.48 -5.81
N ILE A 431 19.19 17.07 -4.75
CA ILE A 431 18.47 17.36 -3.51
C ILE A 431 17.26 18.19 -3.94
N THR A 432 16.10 17.57 -4.07
CA THR A 432 14.90 18.25 -4.53
C THR A 432 14.52 19.32 -3.51
N LYS A 433 14.99 20.54 -3.76
CA LYS A 433 14.73 21.78 -3.02
C LYS A 433 13.32 22.31 -3.26
N ASN A 434 12.36 21.43 -3.52
CA ASN A 434 10.98 21.81 -3.79
C ASN A 434 10.06 21.13 -2.77
N LEU A 435 10.08 21.61 -1.53
CA LEU A 435 8.89 21.52 -0.69
C LEU A 435 7.87 22.48 -1.32
N SER A 436 6.98 21.95 -2.16
CA SER A 436 5.78 22.70 -2.54
C SER A 436 4.97 22.90 -1.26
N LEU A 437 5.01 24.10 -0.70
CA LEU A 437 4.16 24.45 0.42
C LEU A 437 2.71 24.41 -0.07
N ILE A 438 1.85 23.75 0.71
CA ILE A 438 0.41 23.70 0.42
C ILE A 438 -0.10 25.14 0.42
N GLN A 439 -0.90 25.49 -0.59
CA GLN A 439 -1.45 26.83 -0.67
C GLN A 439 -2.30 27.14 0.59
N PRO A 440 -2.02 28.25 1.32
CA PRO A 440 -2.78 28.58 2.53
C PRO A 440 -4.28 28.72 2.28
N ASN A 441 -4.67 29.24 1.11
CA ASN A 441 -6.08 29.37 0.72
C ASN A 441 -6.78 28.02 0.60
N LEU A 442 -6.08 26.99 0.10
CA LEU A 442 -6.60 25.62 0.03
C LEU A 442 -6.93 25.10 1.43
N LEU A 443 -5.96 25.19 2.35
CA LEU A 443 -6.12 24.75 3.73
C LEU A 443 -7.24 25.52 4.46
N LYS A 444 -7.31 26.84 4.27
CA LYS A 444 -8.40 27.67 4.82
C LYS A 444 -9.77 27.19 4.35
N ARG A 445 -9.92 26.91 3.05
CA ARG A 445 -11.17 26.40 2.48
C ARG A 445 -11.55 25.02 3.02
N VAL A 446 -10.57 24.12 3.20
CA VAL A 446 -10.80 22.81 3.83
C VAL A 446 -11.30 22.98 5.27
N ILE A 447 -10.67 23.88 6.04
CA ILE A 447 -11.04 24.17 7.43
C ILE A 447 -12.46 24.75 7.54
N GLU A 448 -12.85 25.63 6.62
CA GLU A 448 -14.21 26.18 6.53
C GLU A 448 -15.24 25.06 6.36
N ILE A 449 -15.07 24.19 5.37
CA ILE A 449 -16.01 23.10 5.09
C ILE A 449 -16.07 22.09 6.24
N GLN A 450 -14.91 21.77 6.85
CA GLN A 450 -14.89 20.92 8.03
C GLN A 450 -15.60 21.58 9.22
N GLN A 451 -15.49 22.91 9.37
CA GLN A 451 -16.24 23.65 10.37
C GLN A 451 -17.75 23.62 10.11
N GLU A 452 -18.19 23.72 8.85
CA GLU A 452 -19.60 23.53 8.47
C GLU A 452 -20.09 22.13 8.86
N GLY A 453 -19.30 21.10 8.60
CA GLY A 453 -19.57 19.72 9.05
C GLY A 453 -19.72 19.62 10.57
N ILE A 454 -18.81 20.23 11.34
CA ILE A 454 -18.88 20.27 12.81
C ILE A 454 -20.16 20.97 13.30
N THR A 455 -20.51 22.10 12.69
CA THR A 455 -21.73 22.84 13.02
C THR A 455 -22.98 22.02 12.72
N ARG A 456 -23.01 21.33 11.57
CA ARG A 456 -24.06 20.39 11.19
C ARG A 456 -24.22 19.30 12.24
N VAL A 457 -23.14 18.65 12.66
CA VAL A 457 -23.20 17.56 13.67
C VAL A 457 -23.82 18.02 14.99
N ARG A 458 -23.53 19.25 15.43
CA ARG A 458 -24.15 19.83 16.64
C ARG A 458 -25.65 20.03 16.48
N ARG A 459 -26.07 20.57 15.33
CA ARG A 459 -27.49 20.74 14.99
C ARG A 459 -28.20 19.40 14.91
N ASP A 460 -27.64 18.45 14.19
CA ASP A 460 -28.23 17.12 14.00
C ASP A 460 -28.35 16.39 15.35
N ARG A 461 -27.37 16.56 16.25
CA ARG A 461 -27.46 16.04 17.62
C ARG A 461 -28.65 16.61 18.37
N PHE A 462 -28.83 17.93 18.31
CA PHE A 462 -30.00 18.58 18.92
C PHE A 462 -31.30 18.02 18.34
N ILE A 463 -31.38 17.83 17.03
CA ILE A 463 -32.55 17.26 16.35
C ILE A 463 -32.84 15.84 16.84
N PHE A 464 -31.85 14.92 16.81
CA PHE A 464 -32.06 13.53 17.21
C PHE A 464 -32.40 13.38 18.70
N LEU A 465 -31.79 14.18 19.58
CA LEU A 465 -32.11 14.16 21.01
C LEU A 465 -33.48 14.77 21.31
N SER A 466 -33.90 15.80 20.56
CA SER A 466 -35.26 16.35 20.67
C SER A 466 -36.30 15.35 20.16
N LEU A 467 -36.01 14.67 19.04
CA LEU A 467 -36.87 13.63 18.49
C LEU A 467 -37.03 12.47 19.47
N PHE A 468 -35.96 12.08 20.18
CA PHE A 468 -36.04 11.10 21.25
C PHE A 468 -37.08 11.49 22.32
N ILE A 469 -37.06 12.73 22.81
CA ILE A 469 -38.03 13.22 23.82
C ILE A 469 -39.45 13.16 23.28
N ILE A 470 -39.67 13.58 22.03
CA ILE A 470 -40.98 13.56 21.37
C ILE A 470 -41.50 12.12 21.23
N LEU A 471 -40.65 11.18 20.81
CA LEU A 471 -41.04 9.79 20.62
C LEU A 471 -41.37 9.09 21.95
N VAL A 472 -40.66 9.42 23.03
CA VAL A 472 -41.01 8.95 24.39
C VAL A 472 -42.39 9.47 24.78
N GLY A 473 -42.66 10.76 24.57
CA GLY A 473 -43.98 11.34 24.80
C GLY A 473 -45.08 10.66 23.97
N LEU A 474 -44.79 10.33 22.70
CA LEU A 474 -45.72 9.61 21.83
C LEU A 474 -46.01 8.20 22.36
N ILE A 475 -45.00 7.44 22.79
CA ILE A 475 -45.22 6.14 23.44
C ILE A 475 -46.12 6.29 24.67
N LEU A 476 -45.85 7.27 25.55
CA LEU A 476 -46.69 7.51 26.72
C LEU A 476 -48.14 7.82 26.35
N SER A 477 -48.37 8.61 25.30
CA SER A 477 -49.71 8.92 24.80
C SER A 477 -50.48 7.69 24.31
N THR A 478 -49.79 6.68 23.77
CA THR A 478 -50.47 5.45 23.31
C THR A 478 -51.10 4.66 24.45
N PHE A 479 -50.58 4.76 25.69
CA PHE A 479 -51.20 4.13 26.86
C PHE A 479 -52.54 4.79 27.21
N LEU A 480 -52.65 6.11 27.01
CA LEU A 480 -53.91 6.83 27.19
C LEU A 480 -54.94 6.44 26.12
N ILE A 481 -54.53 6.28 24.86
CA ILE A 481 -55.41 5.88 23.77
C ILE A 481 -56.00 4.48 24.02
N GLU A 482 -55.15 3.53 24.45
CA GLU A 482 -55.57 2.16 24.74
C GLU A 482 -56.63 2.09 25.85
N GLN A 483 -56.60 3.02 26.83
CA GLN A 483 -57.61 3.10 27.88
C GLN A 483 -58.97 3.61 27.38
N HIS A 484 -58.99 4.45 26.33
CA HIS A 484 -60.20 5.15 25.90
C HIS A 484 -60.82 4.58 24.62
N VAL A 485 -60.07 3.81 23.83
CA VAL A 485 -60.53 3.28 22.54
C VAL A 485 -60.46 1.74 22.54
N PRO A 486 -61.60 1.04 22.69
CA PRO A 486 -61.65 -0.41 22.64
C PRO A 486 -61.16 -0.95 21.28
N GLY A 487 -60.44 -2.07 21.30
CA GLY A 487 -60.01 -2.77 20.07
C GLY A 487 -58.71 -2.28 19.44
N THR A 488 -58.01 -1.29 20.02
CA THR A 488 -56.76 -0.76 19.45
C THR A 488 -55.48 -1.45 19.93
N VAL A 489 -55.56 -2.40 20.87
CA VAL A 489 -54.42 -3.02 21.56
C VAL A 489 -53.36 -3.56 20.59
N THR A 490 -53.76 -4.34 19.59
CA THR A 490 -52.80 -4.92 18.62
C THR A 490 -52.08 -3.83 17.82
N ALA A 491 -52.81 -2.80 17.37
CA ALA A 491 -52.25 -1.70 16.60
C ALA A 491 -51.31 -0.84 17.45
N THR A 492 -51.65 -0.55 18.71
CA THR A 492 -50.79 0.21 19.63
C THR A 492 -49.53 -0.56 20.00
N LEU A 493 -49.61 -1.89 20.17
CA LEU A 493 -48.43 -2.73 20.39
C LEU A 493 -47.46 -2.73 19.21
N ILE A 494 -47.97 -2.89 17.98
CA ILE A 494 -47.14 -2.82 16.77
C ILE A 494 -46.50 -1.43 16.65
N LEU A 495 -47.26 -0.35 16.88
CA LEU A 495 -46.74 1.01 16.86
C LEU A 495 -45.64 1.21 17.92
N ARG A 496 -45.85 0.78 19.16
CA ARG A 496 -44.86 0.87 20.25
C ARG A 496 -43.57 0.14 19.91
N PHE A 497 -43.64 -1.03 19.26
CA PHE A 497 -42.45 -1.76 18.81
C PHE A 497 -41.59 -0.91 17.87
N PHE A 498 -42.18 -0.33 16.81
CA PHE A 498 -41.45 0.53 15.88
C PHE A 498 -40.96 1.82 16.51
N LEU A 499 -41.76 2.46 17.38
CA LEU A 499 -41.34 3.65 18.12
C LEU A 499 -40.15 3.33 19.04
N THR A 500 -40.13 2.17 19.68
CA THR A 500 -39.03 1.74 20.55
C THR A 500 -37.73 1.55 19.75
N LEU A 501 -37.80 0.93 18.56
CA LEU A 501 -36.66 0.83 17.66
C LEU A 501 -36.14 2.22 17.24
N LEU A 502 -37.05 3.14 16.90
CA LEU A 502 -36.68 4.50 16.51
C LEU A 502 -36.08 5.30 17.67
N ILE A 503 -36.59 5.14 18.89
CA ILE A 503 -36.03 5.71 20.13
C ILE A 503 -34.61 5.20 20.35
N GLY A 504 -34.42 3.88 20.29
CA GLY A 504 -33.10 3.26 20.43
C GLY A 504 -32.12 3.79 19.38
N PHE A 505 -32.56 3.94 18.14
CA PHE A 505 -31.77 4.53 17.07
C PHE A 505 -31.42 6.01 17.33
N CYS A 506 -32.39 6.85 17.72
CA CYS A 506 -32.16 8.27 17.99
C CYS A 506 -31.15 8.46 19.13
N LEU A 507 -31.26 7.66 20.20
CA LEU A 507 -30.30 7.65 21.30
C LEU A 507 -28.91 7.20 20.81
N TRP A 508 -28.83 6.03 20.18
CA TRP A 508 -27.55 5.49 19.72
C TRP A 508 -26.86 6.42 18.73
N HIS A 509 -27.56 6.91 17.72
CA HIS A 509 -26.98 7.79 16.71
C HIS A 509 -26.67 9.18 17.29
N GLY A 510 -27.59 9.75 18.07
CA GLY A 510 -27.42 11.06 18.70
C GLY A 510 -26.23 11.12 19.67
N PHE A 511 -26.05 10.09 20.48
CA PHE A 511 -24.95 10.02 21.45
C PHE A 511 -23.67 9.42 20.87
N ILE A 512 -23.72 8.27 20.22
CA ILE A 512 -22.53 7.54 19.77
C ILE A 512 -22.12 7.99 18.37
N GLY A 513 -23.01 7.82 17.39
CA GLY A 513 -22.72 8.11 15.98
C GLY A 513 -22.20 9.53 15.76
N LEU A 514 -22.97 10.53 16.21
CA LEU A 514 -22.61 11.93 16.07
C LEU A 514 -21.45 12.37 17.00
N THR A 515 -21.10 11.60 18.03
CA THR A 515 -19.90 11.89 18.83
C THR A 515 -18.64 11.40 18.12
N LEU A 516 -18.69 10.22 17.52
CA LEU A 516 -17.59 9.71 16.69
C LEU A 516 -17.32 10.67 15.54
N GLU A 517 -18.38 11.07 14.84
CA GLU A 517 -18.27 11.98 13.71
C GLU A 517 -17.72 13.36 14.12
N TYR A 518 -18.26 13.94 15.19
CA TYR A 518 -17.78 15.22 15.74
C TYR A 518 -16.29 15.17 16.08
N LYS A 519 -15.84 14.11 16.75
CA LYS A 519 -14.44 13.96 17.16
C LYS A 519 -13.51 13.81 15.95
N ALA A 520 -13.92 13.03 14.95
CA ALA A 520 -13.15 12.82 13.74
C ALA A 520 -13.01 14.12 12.93
N LEU A 521 -14.10 14.86 12.71
CA LEU A 521 -14.06 16.16 12.03
C LEU A 521 -13.21 17.17 12.81
N LYS A 522 -13.34 17.21 14.14
CA LYS A 522 -12.54 18.10 14.99
C LYS A 522 -11.05 17.77 14.90
N ALA A 523 -10.69 16.48 14.91
CA ALA A 523 -9.30 16.03 14.79
C ALA A 523 -8.71 16.37 13.42
N SER A 524 -9.46 16.07 12.34
CA SER A 524 -9.05 16.41 10.97
C SER A 524 -8.84 17.92 10.82
N LYS A 525 -9.83 18.73 11.23
CA LYS A 525 -9.72 20.20 11.23
C LYS A 525 -8.51 20.69 12.01
N ALA A 526 -8.31 20.23 13.24
CA ALA A 526 -7.18 20.65 14.06
C ALA A 526 -5.85 20.32 13.37
N SER A 527 -5.72 19.13 12.78
CA SER A 527 -4.51 18.73 12.07
C SER A 527 -4.28 19.54 10.79
N VAL A 528 -5.33 19.87 10.04
CA VAL A 528 -5.22 20.75 8.85
C VAL A 528 -4.81 22.16 9.27
N SER A 529 -5.38 22.68 10.37
CA SER A 529 -5.02 23.99 10.91
C SER A 529 -3.54 24.07 11.31
N MET A 530 -2.94 23.00 11.85
CA MET A 530 -1.50 23.00 12.16
C MET A 530 -0.61 23.17 10.92
N LEU A 531 -1.09 22.84 9.72
CA LEU A 531 -0.33 23.03 8.49
C LEU A 531 -0.36 24.47 7.96
N LEU A 532 -1.28 25.32 8.45
CA LEU A 532 -1.31 26.74 8.09
C LEU A 532 -0.14 27.53 8.69
N ASN A 533 0.44 27.05 9.80
CA ASN A 533 1.45 27.78 10.58
C ASN A 533 1.02 29.22 10.94
N GLU A 534 -0.29 29.46 11.09
CA GLU A 534 -0.90 30.73 11.50
C GLU A 534 -1.37 30.70 12.96
#